data_AF-A0A2U2DQC2-F1
#
_entry.id   AF-A0A2U2DQC2-F1
#
_cell.length_a   1.000
_cell.length_b   1.000
_cell.length_c   1.000
_cell.angle_alpha   90.00
_cell.angle_beta   90.00
_cell.angle_gamma   90.00
#
_symmetry.space_group_name_H-M   'P 1'
#
loop_
_entity.id
_entity.type
_entity.pdbx_description
1 polymer ?
#
loop_
_entity_poly.entity_id
_entity_poly.type
_entity_poly.pdbx_seq_one_letter_code
_entity_poly.pdbx_strand_id
1 'polypeptide(L)'
;MNKKPIEPDATLENKAYGYAIRSALRKCGLFLQMRSDSKVIGLTTPPDAAFEAYRDATRAVLKSSDALDHYHVASIMFSRRGETMCEDAQDTVRLKSAVVVLIESGCKMPPEFELAFDRIVQVDPVKPAHLISAAKDAWRIRIGREHAVALAQYRPKELFAALRKGRPIDAVLGKLAVATSARSPAKWEPRLEELEGYGHARDWGTNLVSDLADWRVGRIAWRDVDAGLLLSGPPGSGKTLFAQALARSCGAHFIGTSSAQWQSKGHLGDLLGAMRKSFRDAKENAPTVLLIDEIDAIGDRRSFRGDNAGYSTQVVNALLELLDGSDDREGVVVVAASNYPDNLDSALRRPGRLDRHIIIDLPDQAARAQMLATHLELSSGATEALQETAKAMSGYSGALIAQVAKDARRIARKQGRDVEAADVLALVPPLAALGSAERWAACIHEAGHAVVGLELAVAEIEMIVVAKEVGHRDGSIGHVQWRRRVTRSRSRQSYLDEIAMMLGGMAAEKVVLGDVFEGSGGADGSDLQRASDLATLMLASMGLGALLYCDVSTSKDLDELRRQNSVLRRQVERLLEKQLERAEEIIQARTKDVHGLAELLMGRDVILGQEVLRLIGRSPGDHTAA
;
A
#
# COMPACT_ATOMS: atom_id res chain seq x y z
N MET A 1 -20.69 -51.36 -29.10
CA MET A 1 -20.79 -50.15 -29.95
C MET A 1 -19.54 -49.32 -29.77
N ASN A 2 -18.59 -49.43 -30.72
CA ASN A 2 -17.40 -48.58 -30.76
C ASN A 2 -17.83 -47.11 -30.94
N LYS A 3 -17.67 -46.28 -29.90
CA LYS A 3 -17.70 -44.82 -30.07
C LYS A 3 -16.44 -44.45 -30.86
N LYS A 4 -16.61 -44.11 -32.14
CA LYS A 4 -15.58 -43.38 -32.89
C LYS A 4 -15.18 -42.16 -32.05
N PRO A 5 -13.88 -41.92 -31.77
CA PRO A 5 -13.47 -40.68 -31.16
C PRO A 5 -13.89 -39.53 -32.08
N ILE A 6 -14.52 -38.50 -31.52
CA ILE A 6 -14.86 -37.28 -32.24
C ILE A 6 -13.51 -36.69 -32.68
N GLU A 7 -13.26 -36.63 -33.99
CA GLU A 7 -12.04 -36.00 -34.52
C GLU A 7 -11.94 -34.57 -33.97
N PRO A 8 -10.85 -34.19 -33.28
CA PRO A 8 -10.67 -32.84 -32.74
C PRO A 8 -10.65 -31.75 -33.82
N ASP A 9 -10.55 -32.12 -35.10
CA ASP A 9 -10.49 -31.22 -36.26
C ASP A 9 -11.80 -30.49 -36.60
N ALA A 10 -12.91 -30.80 -35.90
CA ALA A 10 -14.26 -30.35 -36.28
C ALA A 10 -14.91 -29.29 -35.35
N THR A 11 -14.22 -28.79 -34.32
CA THR A 11 -14.80 -27.75 -33.45
C THR A 11 -14.73 -26.36 -34.08
N LEU A 12 -15.74 -25.52 -33.80
CA LEU A 12 -15.75 -24.13 -34.25
C LEU A 12 -14.53 -23.35 -33.73
N GLU A 13 -14.12 -23.66 -32.49
CA GLU A 13 -12.94 -23.10 -31.83
C GLU A 13 -11.66 -23.41 -32.59
N ASN A 14 -11.39 -24.69 -32.89
CA ASN A 14 -10.20 -25.10 -33.65
C ASN A 14 -10.18 -24.52 -35.06
N LYS A 15 -11.34 -24.42 -35.72
CA LYS A 15 -11.44 -23.75 -37.02
C LYS A 15 -11.15 -22.24 -36.93
N ALA A 16 -11.65 -21.56 -35.91
CA ALA A 16 -11.40 -20.13 -35.71
C ALA A 16 -9.92 -19.83 -35.43
N TYR A 17 -9.29 -20.59 -34.55
CA TYR A 17 -7.84 -20.50 -34.33
C TYR A 17 -7.05 -20.90 -35.58
N GLY A 18 -7.51 -21.91 -36.32
CA GLY A 18 -6.90 -22.33 -37.57
C GLY A 18 -6.86 -21.23 -38.64
N TYR A 19 -7.92 -20.41 -38.75
CA TYR A 19 -7.90 -19.23 -39.63
C TYR A 19 -6.92 -18.15 -39.15
N ALA A 20 -6.79 -17.94 -37.84
CA ALA A 20 -5.80 -17.01 -37.27
C ALA A 20 -4.36 -17.49 -37.57
N ILE A 21 -4.09 -18.78 -37.36
CA ILE A 21 -2.80 -19.41 -37.67
C ILE A 21 -2.50 -19.35 -39.16
N ARG A 22 -3.47 -19.67 -40.03
CA ARG A 22 -3.30 -19.58 -41.49
C ARG A 22 -2.96 -18.15 -41.92
N SER A 23 -3.55 -17.14 -41.28
CA SER A 23 -3.20 -15.73 -41.50
C SER A 23 -1.75 -15.45 -41.10
N ALA A 24 -1.30 -15.94 -39.94
CA ALA A 24 0.08 -15.79 -39.48
C ALA A 24 1.09 -16.53 -40.39
N LEU A 25 0.85 -17.79 -40.74
CA LEU A 25 1.69 -18.60 -41.63
C LEU A 25 1.80 -17.97 -43.04
N ARG A 26 0.74 -17.32 -43.53
CA ARG A 26 0.81 -16.52 -44.78
C ARG A 26 1.77 -15.34 -44.66
N LYS A 27 1.79 -14.63 -43.53
CA LYS A 27 2.78 -13.57 -43.27
C LYS A 27 4.21 -14.12 -43.27
N CYS A 28 4.39 -15.40 -42.92
CA CYS A 28 5.68 -16.11 -43.00
C CYS A 28 6.07 -16.56 -44.42
N GLY A 29 5.18 -16.46 -45.40
CA GLY A 29 5.45 -16.84 -46.79
C GLY A 29 5.33 -18.35 -47.08
N LEU A 30 4.82 -19.16 -46.14
CA LEU A 30 4.67 -20.62 -46.29
C LEU A 30 3.72 -21.07 -47.41
N PHE A 31 2.86 -20.17 -47.91
CA PHE A 31 1.88 -20.46 -48.96
C PHE A 31 2.24 -19.85 -50.33
N LEU A 32 3.43 -19.25 -50.48
CA LEU A 32 3.88 -18.64 -51.73
C LEU A 32 4.59 -19.71 -52.59
N GLN A 33 4.10 -19.88 -53.82
CA GLN A 33 4.34 -21.03 -54.71
C GLN A 33 5.76 -21.14 -55.33
N MET A 34 6.77 -20.48 -54.76
CA MET A 34 8.14 -20.58 -55.26
C MET A 34 9.14 -20.75 -54.11
N ARG A 35 9.85 -21.88 -54.15
CA ARG A 35 10.97 -22.36 -53.31
C ARG A 35 10.59 -23.40 -52.25
N SER A 36 11.07 -24.61 -52.52
CA SER A 36 11.07 -25.80 -51.67
C SER A 36 12.14 -25.72 -50.56
N ASP A 37 12.22 -24.59 -49.85
CA ASP A 37 13.12 -24.46 -48.71
C ASP A 37 12.31 -24.71 -47.44
N SER A 38 12.58 -25.84 -46.78
CA SER A 38 12.04 -26.12 -45.45
C SER A 38 12.51 -25.03 -44.47
N LYS A 39 11.58 -24.47 -43.68
CA LYS A 39 11.84 -23.38 -42.74
C LYS A 39 11.52 -23.76 -41.30
N VAL A 40 12.16 -23.07 -40.38
CA VAL A 40 11.85 -23.08 -38.94
C VAL A 40 11.16 -21.77 -38.59
N ILE A 41 9.88 -21.83 -38.21
CA ILE A 41 9.04 -20.64 -37.99
C ILE A 41 8.53 -20.61 -36.56
N GLY A 42 8.73 -19.48 -35.88
CA GLY A 42 8.15 -19.20 -34.57
C GLY A 42 6.79 -18.50 -34.70
N LEU A 43 5.77 -19.02 -34.02
CA LEU A 43 4.45 -18.39 -33.89
C LEU A 43 4.14 -18.07 -32.44
N THR A 44 4.11 -16.78 -32.08
CA THR A 44 3.77 -16.37 -30.71
C THR A 44 2.25 -16.23 -30.56
N THR A 45 1.65 -16.90 -29.58
CA THR A 45 0.21 -16.81 -29.32
C THR A 45 -0.19 -15.45 -28.73
N PRO A 46 -1.47 -15.05 -28.81
CA PRO A 46 -1.98 -13.91 -28.05
C PRO A 46 -1.88 -14.10 -26.53
N PRO A 47 -1.87 -13.00 -25.74
CA PRO A 47 -2.11 -13.06 -24.30
C PRO A 47 -3.44 -13.76 -24.01
N ASP A 48 -3.50 -14.57 -22.94
CA ASP A 48 -4.67 -15.38 -22.54
C ASP A 48 -5.16 -16.44 -23.57
N ALA A 49 -4.32 -16.83 -24.53
CA ALA A 49 -4.66 -17.86 -25.50
C ALA A 49 -4.84 -19.24 -24.85
N ALA A 50 -5.82 -20.01 -25.33
CA ALA A 50 -5.92 -21.44 -25.05
C ALA A 50 -4.82 -22.18 -25.82
N PHE A 51 -3.61 -22.24 -25.25
CA PHE A 51 -2.39 -22.69 -25.93
C PHE A 51 -2.55 -24.07 -26.62
N GLU A 52 -3.10 -25.04 -25.89
CA GLU A 52 -3.39 -26.39 -26.41
C GLU A 52 -4.29 -26.37 -27.66
N ALA A 53 -5.33 -25.52 -27.67
CA ALA A 53 -6.24 -25.41 -28.81
C ALA A 53 -5.58 -24.74 -30.02
N TYR A 54 -4.68 -23.77 -29.80
CA TYR A 54 -3.85 -23.24 -30.88
C TYR A 54 -2.86 -24.27 -31.43
N ARG A 55 -2.29 -25.13 -30.58
CA ARG A 55 -1.41 -26.23 -31.01
C ARG A 55 -2.15 -27.23 -31.89
N ASP A 56 -3.34 -27.64 -31.46
CA ASP A 56 -4.18 -28.56 -32.22
C ASP A 56 -4.64 -27.95 -33.54
N ALA A 57 -5.08 -26.68 -33.52
CA ALA A 57 -5.41 -25.94 -34.74
C ALA A 57 -4.22 -25.78 -35.69
N THR A 58 -3.00 -25.62 -35.17
CA THR A 58 -1.78 -25.54 -35.98
C THR A 58 -1.53 -26.86 -36.70
N ARG A 59 -1.62 -27.98 -35.98
CA ARG A 59 -1.49 -29.33 -36.56
C ARG A 59 -2.55 -29.57 -37.64
N ALA A 60 -3.80 -29.19 -37.38
CA ALA A 60 -4.90 -29.34 -38.35
C ALA A 60 -4.65 -28.50 -39.61
N VAL A 61 -4.18 -27.26 -39.48
CA VAL A 61 -3.89 -26.38 -40.63
C VAL A 61 -2.78 -26.96 -41.50
N LEU A 62 -1.69 -27.43 -40.90
CA LEU A 62 -0.56 -28.02 -41.64
C LEU A 62 -0.97 -29.31 -42.35
N LYS A 63 -1.67 -30.23 -41.67
CA LYS A 63 -2.18 -31.47 -42.26
C LYS A 63 -3.22 -31.26 -43.37
N SER A 64 -3.96 -30.15 -43.33
CA SER A 64 -4.98 -29.83 -44.34
C SER A 64 -4.41 -29.30 -45.67
N SER A 65 -3.09 -29.17 -45.78
CA SER A 65 -2.41 -28.60 -46.93
C SER A 65 -1.31 -29.55 -47.39
N ASP A 66 -1.45 -30.16 -48.56
CA ASP A 66 -0.46 -31.08 -49.15
C ASP A 66 0.94 -30.45 -49.27
N ALA A 67 1.01 -29.12 -49.36
CA ALA A 67 2.28 -28.40 -49.39
C ALA A 67 2.98 -28.26 -48.03
N LEU A 68 2.29 -28.51 -46.91
CA LEU A 68 2.76 -28.24 -45.53
C LEU A 68 2.64 -29.46 -44.60
N ASP A 69 2.16 -30.60 -45.09
CA ASP A 69 1.94 -31.82 -44.31
C ASP A 69 3.22 -32.40 -43.68
N HIS A 70 4.37 -32.13 -44.30
CA HIS A 70 5.71 -32.50 -43.85
C HIS A 70 6.27 -31.61 -42.72
N TYR A 71 5.58 -30.52 -42.34
CA TYR A 71 6.02 -29.67 -41.22
C TYR A 71 5.69 -30.31 -39.87
N HIS A 72 6.65 -30.28 -38.95
CA HIS A 72 6.47 -30.69 -37.57
C HIS A 72 6.02 -29.52 -36.68
N VAL A 73 5.19 -29.80 -35.67
CA VAL A 73 4.75 -28.80 -34.68
C VAL A 73 5.42 -29.09 -33.35
N ALA A 74 6.19 -28.14 -32.85
CA ALA A 74 6.75 -28.16 -31.49
C ALA A 74 6.22 -26.98 -30.67
N SER A 75 6.50 -26.97 -29.36
CA SER A 75 5.95 -25.97 -28.45
C SER A 75 6.99 -25.42 -27.48
N ILE A 76 6.92 -24.10 -27.23
CA ILE A 76 7.60 -23.42 -26.12
C ILE A 76 6.50 -22.86 -25.23
N MET A 77 6.44 -23.32 -23.98
CA MET A 77 5.31 -23.05 -23.07
C MET A 77 5.74 -23.00 -21.61
N PHE A 78 4.88 -22.51 -20.73
CA PHE A 78 5.17 -22.52 -19.29
C PHE A 78 4.96 -23.92 -18.69
N SER A 79 5.85 -24.29 -17.78
CA SER A 79 5.68 -25.44 -16.88
C SER A 79 4.60 -25.13 -15.85
N ARG A 80 4.14 -26.15 -15.11
CA ARG A 80 3.24 -25.95 -13.94
C ARG A 80 3.85 -25.06 -12.86
N ARG A 81 5.17 -24.83 -12.88
CA ARG A 81 5.92 -23.97 -11.95
C ARG A 81 6.20 -22.57 -12.53
N GLY A 82 5.72 -22.28 -13.75
CA GLY A 82 5.92 -20.97 -14.41
C GLY A 82 7.27 -20.81 -15.09
N GLU A 83 8.03 -21.88 -15.29
CA GLU A 83 9.32 -21.88 -15.99
C GLU A 83 9.11 -22.17 -17.48
N THR A 84 9.92 -21.60 -18.37
CA THR A 84 9.81 -21.89 -19.82
C THR A 84 10.34 -23.29 -20.14
N MET A 85 9.49 -24.14 -20.72
CA MET A 85 9.83 -25.46 -21.24
C MET A 85 10.02 -25.37 -22.75
N CYS A 86 11.20 -25.78 -23.23
CA CYS A 86 11.55 -25.74 -24.66
C CYS A 86 12.28 -26.99 -25.17
N GLU A 87 12.47 -28.02 -24.33
CA GLU A 87 13.20 -29.26 -24.65
C GLU A 87 12.66 -29.94 -25.92
N ASP A 88 11.33 -30.11 -26.02
CA ASP A 88 10.65 -30.69 -27.21
C ASP A 88 10.90 -29.87 -28.49
N ALA A 89 10.90 -28.53 -28.35
CA ALA A 89 11.20 -27.64 -29.46
C ALA A 89 12.68 -27.69 -29.85
N GLN A 90 13.60 -27.80 -28.88
CA GLN A 90 15.04 -27.87 -29.14
C GLN A 90 15.36 -29.14 -29.92
N ASP A 91 14.85 -30.28 -29.47
CA ASP A 91 15.07 -31.57 -30.14
C ASP A 91 14.45 -31.60 -31.54
N THR A 92 13.23 -31.08 -31.68
CA THR A 92 12.55 -31.08 -32.98
C THR A 92 13.26 -30.17 -33.99
N VAL A 93 13.69 -28.98 -33.59
CA VAL A 93 14.39 -28.04 -34.48
C VAL A 93 15.78 -28.56 -34.86
N ARG A 94 16.46 -29.31 -33.99
CA ARG A 94 17.74 -29.96 -34.31
C ARG A 94 17.61 -31.11 -35.31
N LEU A 95 16.51 -31.86 -35.24
CA LEU A 95 16.33 -33.09 -36.03
C LEU A 95 15.58 -32.88 -37.35
N LYS A 96 14.84 -31.78 -37.50
CA LYS A 96 13.91 -31.55 -38.62
C LYS A 96 14.17 -30.20 -39.28
N SER A 97 14.15 -30.17 -40.61
CA SER A 97 14.33 -28.96 -41.39
C SER A 97 13.05 -28.12 -41.57
N ALA A 98 11.87 -28.72 -41.36
CA ALA A 98 10.57 -28.06 -41.51
C ALA A 98 9.79 -28.08 -40.20
N VAL A 99 9.81 -26.98 -39.45
CA VAL A 99 9.22 -26.92 -38.10
C VAL A 99 8.44 -25.62 -37.89
N VAL A 100 7.23 -25.73 -37.33
CA VAL A 100 6.48 -24.61 -36.76
C VAL A 100 6.52 -24.74 -35.24
N VAL A 101 7.16 -23.80 -34.57
CA VAL A 101 7.22 -23.75 -33.11
C VAL A 101 6.17 -22.76 -32.61
N LEU A 102 5.18 -23.27 -31.87
CA LEU A 102 4.19 -22.43 -31.21
C LEU A 102 4.74 -21.97 -29.86
N ILE A 103 4.72 -20.66 -29.61
CA ILE A 103 5.34 -20.02 -28.45
C ILE A 103 4.25 -19.37 -27.61
N GLU A 104 4.13 -19.78 -26.36
CA GLU A 104 3.18 -19.19 -25.42
C GLU A 104 3.61 -17.77 -25.07
N SER A 105 2.67 -16.81 -25.18
CA SER A 105 2.93 -15.40 -24.86
C SER A 105 3.53 -15.23 -23.46
N GLY A 106 4.69 -14.56 -23.38
CA GLY A 106 5.39 -14.30 -22.12
C GLY A 106 6.49 -15.30 -21.76
N CYS A 107 6.63 -16.42 -22.47
CA CYS A 107 7.78 -17.30 -22.30
C CYS A 107 9.10 -16.58 -22.67
N LYS A 108 10.17 -16.80 -21.88
CA LYS A 108 11.51 -16.30 -22.21
C LYS A 108 12.06 -17.11 -23.37
N MET A 109 12.41 -16.45 -24.49
CA MET A 109 12.98 -17.12 -25.65
C MET A 109 14.46 -17.45 -25.40
N PRO A 110 14.89 -18.72 -25.50
CA PRO A 110 16.31 -19.04 -25.46
C PRO A 110 17.03 -18.47 -26.70
N PRO A 111 18.26 -17.91 -26.57
CA PRO A 111 18.97 -17.25 -27.68
C PRO A 111 19.20 -18.14 -28.91
N GLU A 112 19.35 -19.45 -28.71
CA GLU A 112 19.52 -20.43 -29.78
C GLU A 112 18.32 -20.51 -30.73
N PHE A 113 17.11 -20.21 -30.27
CA PHE A 113 15.92 -20.16 -31.12
C PHE A 113 15.84 -18.87 -31.94
N GLU A 114 16.36 -17.75 -31.44
CA GLU A 114 16.46 -16.52 -32.24
C GLU A 114 17.38 -16.71 -33.45
N LEU A 115 18.43 -17.54 -33.30
CA LEU A 115 19.33 -17.91 -34.38
C LEU A 115 18.74 -18.97 -35.31
N ALA A 116 17.90 -19.87 -34.80
CA ALA A 116 17.34 -20.98 -35.57
C ALA A 116 16.09 -20.60 -36.37
N PHE A 117 15.32 -19.60 -35.94
CA PHE A 117 14.09 -19.21 -36.64
C PHE A 117 14.36 -18.36 -37.88
N ASP A 118 13.85 -18.80 -39.03
CA ASP A 118 13.80 -17.99 -40.24
C ASP A 118 12.88 -16.77 -40.07
N ARG A 119 11.83 -16.93 -39.25
CA ARG A 119 10.90 -15.84 -38.93
C ARG A 119 10.12 -16.13 -37.66
N ILE A 120 9.87 -15.07 -36.89
CA ILE A 120 8.95 -15.08 -35.74
C ILE A 120 7.78 -14.16 -36.06
N VAL A 121 6.56 -14.66 -35.91
CA VAL A 121 5.33 -13.88 -36.18
C VAL A 121 4.34 -14.05 -35.04
N GLN A 122 3.81 -12.94 -34.56
CA GLN A 122 2.71 -12.94 -33.61
C GLN A 122 1.40 -13.32 -34.30
N VAL A 123 0.71 -14.32 -33.74
CA VAL A 123 -0.63 -14.71 -34.17
C VAL A 123 -1.62 -13.67 -33.67
N ASP A 124 -2.39 -13.08 -34.59
CA ASP A 124 -3.43 -12.13 -34.22
C ASP A 124 -4.51 -12.82 -33.38
N PRO A 125 -5.14 -12.13 -32.40
CA PRO A 125 -6.35 -12.61 -31.75
C PRO A 125 -7.45 -13.00 -32.76
N VAL A 126 -8.43 -13.80 -32.32
CA VAL A 126 -9.53 -14.22 -33.20
C VAL A 126 -10.32 -13.00 -33.69
N LYS A 127 -10.14 -12.65 -34.96
CA LYS A 127 -10.81 -11.53 -35.62
C LYS A 127 -12.23 -11.93 -36.05
N PRO A 128 -13.15 -10.95 -36.24
CA PRO A 128 -14.50 -11.22 -36.76
C PRO A 128 -14.50 -12.05 -38.06
N ALA A 129 -13.55 -11.80 -38.96
CA ALA A 129 -13.41 -12.56 -40.20
C ALA A 129 -13.10 -14.05 -39.96
N HIS A 130 -12.32 -14.37 -38.92
CA HIS A 130 -12.01 -15.75 -38.56
C HIS A 130 -13.25 -16.48 -38.05
N LEU A 131 -14.08 -15.80 -37.23
CA LEU A 131 -15.35 -16.36 -36.72
C LEU A 131 -16.36 -16.60 -37.86
N ILE A 132 -16.49 -15.66 -38.80
CA ILE A 132 -17.38 -15.81 -39.96
C ILE A 132 -16.95 -17.02 -40.80
N SER A 133 -15.66 -17.12 -41.12
CA SER A 133 -15.14 -18.25 -41.91
C SER A 133 -15.22 -19.58 -41.16
N ALA A 134 -14.94 -19.59 -39.85
CA ALA A 134 -15.05 -20.78 -39.02
C ALA A 134 -16.50 -21.26 -38.90
N ALA A 135 -17.47 -20.36 -38.71
CA ALA A 135 -18.88 -20.72 -38.61
C ALA A 135 -19.43 -21.27 -39.94
N LYS A 136 -19.00 -20.68 -41.06
CA LYS A 136 -19.32 -21.17 -42.40
C LYS A 136 -18.74 -22.56 -42.64
N ASP A 137 -17.51 -22.82 -42.19
CA ASP A 137 -16.82 -24.10 -42.41
C ASP A 137 -17.31 -25.20 -41.46
N ALA A 138 -17.30 -24.96 -40.15
CA ALA A 138 -17.65 -25.94 -39.13
C ALA A 138 -19.15 -26.23 -39.06
N TRP A 139 -19.99 -25.20 -39.13
CA TRP A 139 -21.43 -25.32 -38.86
C TRP A 139 -22.32 -25.04 -40.07
N ARG A 140 -21.75 -24.62 -41.20
CA ARG A 140 -22.49 -24.21 -42.42
C ARG A 140 -23.48 -23.07 -42.16
N ILE A 141 -23.20 -22.21 -41.18
CA ILE A 141 -24.02 -21.05 -40.80
C ILE A 141 -23.32 -19.76 -41.26
N ARG A 142 -24.10 -18.78 -41.72
CA ARG A 142 -23.59 -17.43 -41.99
C ARG A 142 -23.79 -16.55 -40.75
N ILE A 143 -22.71 -16.00 -40.23
CA ILE A 143 -22.75 -14.98 -39.18
C ILE A 143 -22.58 -13.61 -39.86
N GLY A 144 -23.48 -12.68 -39.57
CA GLY A 144 -23.38 -11.29 -40.05
C GLY A 144 -22.15 -10.59 -39.48
N ARG A 145 -21.62 -9.58 -40.18
CA ARG A 145 -20.41 -8.86 -39.75
C ARG A 145 -20.60 -8.21 -38.38
N GLU A 146 -21.76 -7.61 -38.12
CA GLU A 146 -22.10 -6.99 -36.84
C GLU A 146 -22.06 -7.99 -35.69
N HIS A 147 -22.72 -9.15 -35.86
CA HIS A 147 -22.67 -10.23 -34.87
C HIS A 147 -21.26 -10.77 -34.64
N ALA A 148 -20.44 -10.90 -35.69
CA ALA A 148 -19.07 -11.35 -35.55
C ALA A 148 -18.19 -10.33 -34.83
N VAL A 149 -18.43 -9.03 -35.03
CA VAL A 149 -17.76 -7.95 -34.29
C VAL A 149 -18.17 -8.00 -32.82
N ALA A 150 -19.46 -8.12 -32.53
CA ALA A 150 -19.96 -8.23 -31.16
C ALA A 150 -19.39 -9.47 -30.44
N LEU A 151 -19.37 -10.64 -31.09
CA LEU A 151 -18.82 -11.86 -30.52
C LEU A 151 -17.29 -11.76 -30.24
N ALA A 152 -16.55 -11.07 -31.11
CA ALA A 152 -15.10 -10.92 -30.97
C ALA A 152 -14.67 -10.02 -29.81
N GLN A 153 -15.61 -9.30 -29.16
CA GLN A 153 -15.34 -8.51 -27.96
C GLN A 153 -15.23 -9.35 -26.68
N TYR A 154 -15.75 -10.58 -26.69
CA TYR A 154 -15.73 -11.48 -25.54
C TYR A 154 -14.47 -12.37 -25.52
N ARG A 155 -14.04 -12.80 -24.33
CA ARG A 155 -12.86 -13.66 -24.20
C ARG A 155 -13.09 -15.01 -24.89
N PRO A 156 -12.12 -15.57 -25.62
CA PRO A 156 -12.30 -16.81 -26.39
C PRO A 156 -12.88 -17.98 -25.58
N LYS A 157 -12.41 -18.16 -24.33
CA LYS A 157 -12.90 -19.22 -23.44
C LYS A 157 -14.40 -19.10 -23.13
N GLU A 158 -14.90 -17.88 -22.91
CA GLU A 158 -16.32 -17.60 -22.62
C GLU A 158 -17.15 -17.71 -23.90
N LEU A 159 -16.63 -17.13 -24.99
CA LEU A 159 -17.21 -17.15 -26.32
C LEU A 159 -17.49 -18.60 -26.79
N PHE A 160 -16.46 -19.45 -26.82
CA PHE A 160 -16.58 -20.82 -27.30
C PHE A 160 -17.34 -21.74 -26.33
N ALA A 161 -17.40 -21.41 -25.03
CA ALA A 161 -18.29 -22.09 -24.09
C ALA A 161 -19.78 -21.79 -24.37
N ALA A 162 -20.09 -20.55 -24.76
CA ALA A 162 -21.45 -20.08 -25.03
C ALA A 162 -21.97 -20.50 -26.41
N LEU A 163 -21.09 -20.55 -27.41
CA LEU A 163 -21.39 -20.98 -28.78
C LEU A 163 -21.72 -22.48 -28.84
N ARG A 164 -22.91 -22.82 -29.33
CA ARG A 164 -23.36 -24.22 -29.52
C ARG A 164 -24.06 -24.38 -30.87
N LYS A 165 -23.83 -25.51 -31.54
CA LYS A 165 -24.48 -25.84 -32.82
C LYS A 165 -26.01 -25.78 -32.65
N GLY A 166 -26.68 -24.99 -33.48
CA GLY A 166 -28.14 -24.80 -33.45
C GLY A 166 -28.66 -23.70 -32.51
N ARG A 167 -27.80 -23.03 -31.71
CA ARG A 167 -28.21 -21.89 -30.89
C ARG A 167 -28.15 -20.58 -31.71
N PRO A 168 -29.22 -19.75 -31.74
CA PRO A 168 -29.17 -18.44 -32.39
C PRO A 168 -28.10 -17.53 -31.79
N ILE A 169 -27.43 -16.75 -32.63
CA ILE A 169 -26.31 -15.88 -32.19
C ILE A 169 -26.78 -14.80 -31.21
N ASP A 170 -27.98 -14.25 -31.39
CA ASP A 170 -28.54 -13.25 -30.46
C ASP A 170 -28.75 -13.81 -29.06
N ALA A 171 -29.18 -15.08 -28.95
CA ALA A 171 -29.30 -15.76 -27.67
C ALA A 171 -27.91 -16.05 -27.03
N VAL A 172 -26.87 -16.22 -27.84
CA VAL A 172 -25.49 -16.34 -27.36
C VAL A 172 -25.01 -14.99 -26.82
N LEU A 173 -25.22 -13.90 -27.56
CA LEU A 173 -24.87 -12.54 -27.14
C LEU A 173 -25.60 -12.15 -25.85
N GLY A 174 -26.89 -12.47 -25.72
CA GLY A 174 -27.64 -12.24 -24.48
C GLY A 174 -27.06 -13.00 -23.29
N LYS A 175 -26.67 -14.26 -23.46
CA LYS A 175 -26.02 -15.04 -22.39
C LYS A 175 -24.63 -14.53 -22.03
N LEU A 176 -23.84 -14.13 -23.03
CA LEU A 176 -22.51 -13.54 -22.81
C LEU A 176 -22.62 -12.19 -22.11
N ALA A 177 -23.61 -11.37 -22.47
CA ALA A 177 -23.90 -10.11 -21.79
C ALA A 177 -24.25 -10.35 -20.31
N VAL A 178 -25.16 -11.27 -20.00
CA VAL A 178 -25.54 -11.61 -18.62
C VAL A 178 -24.37 -12.21 -17.82
N ALA A 179 -23.55 -13.07 -18.42
CA ALA A 179 -22.37 -13.61 -17.76
C ALA A 179 -21.29 -12.54 -17.51
N THR A 180 -21.24 -11.50 -18.35
CA THR A 180 -20.31 -10.38 -18.20
C THR A 180 -20.81 -9.36 -17.17
N SER A 181 -22.13 -9.14 -17.07
CA SER A 181 -22.74 -8.27 -16.05
C SER A 181 -22.91 -8.94 -14.69
N ALA A 182 -23.00 -10.27 -14.62
CA ALA A 182 -22.90 -11.06 -13.40
C ALA A 182 -21.44 -11.28 -12.95
N ARG A 183 -20.49 -10.46 -13.44
CA ARG A 183 -19.16 -10.39 -12.85
C ARG A 183 -19.31 -9.98 -11.39
N SER A 184 -18.55 -10.65 -10.51
CA SER A 184 -18.21 -10.07 -9.21
C SER A 184 -17.85 -8.60 -9.41
N PRO A 185 -18.26 -7.69 -8.51
CA PRO A 185 -17.87 -6.29 -8.61
C PRO A 185 -16.38 -6.24 -8.94
N ALA A 186 -16.01 -5.41 -9.91
CA ALA A 186 -14.61 -5.19 -10.24
C ALA A 186 -13.88 -5.01 -8.90
N LYS A 187 -12.79 -5.76 -8.70
CA LYS A 187 -11.98 -5.62 -7.50
C LYS A 187 -11.76 -4.11 -7.32
N TRP A 188 -12.20 -3.55 -6.20
CA TRP A 188 -12.05 -2.12 -5.95
C TRP A 188 -10.55 -1.82 -5.96
N GLU A 189 -10.13 -1.04 -6.96
CA GLU A 189 -8.73 -0.81 -7.31
C GLU A 189 -8.50 0.70 -7.43
N PRO A 190 -8.52 1.42 -6.29
CA PRO A 190 -8.54 2.87 -6.30
C PRO A 190 -7.22 3.44 -6.82
N ARG A 191 -7.30 4.65 -7.37
CA ARG A 191 -6.14 5.51 -7.63
C ARG A 191 -5.83 6.37 -6.41
N LEU A 192 -4.62 6.94 -6.37
CA LEU A 192 -4.21 7.78 -5.24
C LEU A 192 -5.13 9.00 -5.08
N GLU A 193 -5.63 9.57 -6.18
CA GLU A 193 -6.50 10.74 -6.14
C GLU A 193 -7.88 10.47 -5.53
N GLU A 194 -8.29 9.20 -5.48
CA GLU A 194 -9.57 8.72 -4.96
C GLU A 194 -9.48 8.32 -3.47
N LEU A 195 -8.28 8.38 -2.90
CA LEU A 195 -8.01 7.98 -1.53
C LEU A 195 -7.94 9.19 -0.59
N GLU A 196 -8.61 9.07 0.56
CA GLU A 196 -8.64 10.09 1.61
C GLU A 196 -7.84 9.67 2.85
N GLY A 197 -7.43 10.65 3.66
CA GLY A 197 -6.72 10.42 4.92
C GLY A 197 -5.21 10.15 4.81
N TYR A 198 -4.60 10.38 3.65
CA TYR A 198 -3.16 10.15 3.43
C TYR A 198 -2.27 11.39 3.59
N GLY A 199 -2.85 12.59 3.79
CA GLY A 199 -2.11 13.83 4.09
C GLY A 199 -0.85 14.03 3.23
N HIS A 200 0.29 14.25 3.89
CA HIS A 200 1.59 14.43 3.23
C HIS A 200 2.00 13.28 2.29
N ALA A 201 1.52 12.06 2.51
CA ALA A 201 1.81 10.95 1.60
C ALA A 201 1.10 11.15 0.26
N ARG A 202 -0.11 11.71 0.24
CA ARG A 202 -0.84 12.06 -0.99
C ARG A 202 -0.11 13.16 -1.76
N ASP A 203 0.41 14.17 -1.07
CA ASP A 203 1.18 15.26 -1.68
C ASP A 203 2.44 14.72 -2.35
N TRP A 204 3.22 13.91 -1.63
CA TRP A 204 4.43 13.26 -2.16
C TRP A 204 4.10 12.38 -3.37
N GLY A 205 3.04 11.56 -3.28
CA GLY A 205 2.65 10.68 -4.37
C GLY A 205 2.18 11.44 -5.61
N THR A 206 1.51 12.57 -5.43
CA THR A 206 1.08 13.44 -6.53
C THR A 206 2.28 14.08 -7.24
N ASN A 207 3.29 14.52 -6.49
CA ASN A 207 4.54 15.01 -7.06
C ASN A 207 5.27 13.91 -7.85
N LEU A 208 5.36 12.69 -7.29
CA LEU A 208 5.95 11.56 -7.99
C LEU A 208 5.26 11.22 -9.32
N VAL A 209 3.93 11.32 -9.38
CA VAL A 209 3.17 11.14 -10.64
C VAL A 209 3.64 12.13 -11.70
N SER A 210 3.86 13.40 -11.33
CA SER A 210 4.41 14.42 -12.22
C SER A 210 5.85 14.11 -12.61
N ASP A 211 6.70 13.78 -11.65
CA ASP A 211 8.12 13.50 -11.88
C ASP A 211 8.31 12.31 -12.83
N LEU A 212 7.55 11.23 -12.65
CA LEU A 212 7.60 10.08 -13.55
C LEU A 212 7.10 10.41 -14.95
N ALA A 213 6.12 11.31 -15.08
CA ALA A 213 5.66 11.78 -16.39
C ALA A 213 6.75 12.61 -17.08
N ASP A 214 7.44 13.49 -16.35
CA ASP A 214 8.53 14.32 -16.85
C ASP A 214 9.78 13.51 -17.21
N TRP A 215 10.14 12.52 -16.40
CA TRP A 215 11.24 11.58 -16.67
C TRP A 215 10.97 10.75 -17.94
N ARG A 216 9.75 10.23 -18.11
CA ARG A 216 9.36 9.44 -19.30
C ARG A 216 9.54 10.21 -20.61
N VAL A 217 9.39 11.53 -20.59
CA VAL A 217 9.57 12.39 -21.78
C VAL A 217 10.96 13.06 -21.82
N GLY A 218 11.85 12.72 -20.89
CA GLY A 218 13.23 13.20 -20.84
C GLY A 218 13.40 14.66 -20.38
N ARG A 219 12.42 15.25 -19.68
CA ARG A 219 12.54 16.61 -19.12
C ARG A 219 13.45 16.68 -17.89
N ILE A 220 13.45 15.62 -17.09
CA ILE A 220 14.27 15.48 -15.89
C ILE A 220 15.06 14.17 -15.93
N ALA A 221 16.19 14.11 -15.24
CA ALA A 221 16.96 12.88 -15.09
C ALA A 221 16.41 12.03 -13.93
N TRP A 222 16.68 10.72 -13.92
CA TRP A 222 16.20 9.84 -12.86
C TRP A 222 16.65 10.26 -11.46
N ARG A 223 17.85 10.83 -11.34
CA ARG A 223 18.39 11.37 -10.07
C ARG A 223 17.56 12.50 -9.47
N ASP A 224 16.71 13.14 -10.28
CA ASP A 224 15.84 14.24 -9.86
C ASP A 224 14.44 13.73 -9.45
N VAL A 225 14.18 12.42 -9.59
CA VAL A 225 12.94 11.75 -9.16
C VAL A 225 13.09 11.27 -7.72
N ASP A 226 12.12 11.61 -6.86
CA ASP A 226 12.05 11.14 -5.48
C ASP A 226 11.60 9.65 -5.43
N ALA A 227 12.56 8.73 -5.56
CA ALA A 227 12.31 7.30 -5.80
C ALA A 227 12.34 6.42 -4.53
N GLY A 228 12.29 7.02 -3.33
CA GLY A 228 12.48 6.32 -2.06
C GLY A 228 11.61 6.83 -0.92
N LEU A 229 10.63 6.02 -0.48
CA LEU A 229 9.70 6.40 0.58
C LEU A 229 9.63 5.35 1.70
N LEU A 230 9.79 5.76 2.94
CA LEU A 230 9.39 5.03 4.13
C LEU A 230 8.03 5.55 4.63
N LEU A 231 7.02 4.70 4.63
CA LEU A 231 5.72 4.94 5.23
C LEU A 231 5.65 4.27 6.60
N SER A 232 5.33 5.04 7.64
CA SER A 232 5.02 4.49 8.95
C SER A 232 3.60 4.81 9.40
N GLY A 233 3.07 4.03 10.32
CA GLY A 233 1.78 4.31 10.94
C GLY A 233 1.19 3.06 11.58
N PRO A 234 0.07 3.17 12.31
CA PRO A 234 -0.53 2.03 12.96
C PRO A 234 -0.96 0.93 11.96
N PRO A 235 -1.07 -0.32 12.42
CA PRO A 235 -1.54 -1.41 11.57
C PRO A 235 -2.95 -1.12 11.04
N GLY A 236 -3.17 -1.38 9.75
CA GLY A 236 -4.45 -1.10 9.10
C GLY A 236 -4.68 0.36 8.68
N SER A 237 -3.67 1.25 8.77
CA SER A 237 -3.76 2.63 8.26
C SER A 237 -3.77 2.76 6.73
N GLY A 238 -3.59 1.66 5.99
CA GLY A 238 -3.66 1.66 4.52
C GLY A 238 -2.31 1.82 3.80
N LYS A 239 -1.17 1.63 4.47
CA LYS A 239 0.17 1.69 3.86
C LYS A 239 0.31 0.87 2.57
N THR A 240 -0.13 -0.39 2.58
CA THR A 240 -0.13 -1.28 1.40
C THR A 240 -1.09 -0.79 0.31
N LEU A 241 -2.26 -0.26 0.70
CA LEU A 241 -3.27 0.28 -0.23
C LEU A 241 -2.74 1.54 -0.93
N PHE A 242 -2.07 2.42 -0.19
CA PHE A 242 -1.40 3.59 -0.73
C PHE A 242 -0.41 3.22 -1.84
N ALA A 243 0.49 2.27 -1.60
CA ALA A 243 1.50 1.88 -2.60
C ALA A 243 0.87 1.29 -3.87
N GLN A 244 -0.21 0.53 -3.74
CA GLN A 244 -0.97 0.01 -4.89
C GLN A 244 -1.64 1.14 -5.66
N ALA A 245 -2.28 2.08 -4.96
CA ALA A 245 -2.96 3.21 -5.58
C ALA A 245 -1.99 4.16 -6.27
N LEU A 246 -0.83 4.41 -5.65
CA LEU A 246 0.29 5.16 -6.22
C LEU A 246 0.75 4.55 -7.55
N ALA A 247 1.00 3.24 -7.58
CA ALA A 247 1.41 2.56 -8.81
C ALA A 247 0.40 2.77 -9.95
N ARG A 248 -0.90 2.70 -9.64
CA ARG A 248 -1.97 2.95 -10.62
C ARG A 248 -1.98 4.40 -11.12
N SER A 249 -1.89 5.36 -10.20
CA SER A 249 -1.82 6.79 -10.56
C SER A 249 -0.60 7.12 -11.42
N CYS A 250 0.54 6.50 -11.12
CA CYS A 250 1.76 6.64 -11.92
C CYS A 250 1.70 5.90 -13.27
N GLY A 251 0.71 5.01 -13.47
CA GLY A 251 0.69 4.07 -14.60
C GLY A 251 1.94 3.17 -14.61
N ALA A 252 2.41 2.77 -13.43
CA ALA A 252 3.58 1.93 -13.21
C ALA A 252 3.17 0.50 -12.85
N HIS A 253 4.07 -0.45 -13.09
CA HIS A 253 3.91 -1.81 -12.57
C HIS A 253 3.95 -1.79 -11.04
N PHE A 254 3.22 -2.71 -10.40
CA PHE A 254 3.23 -2.86 -8.94
C PHE A 254 3.81 -4.22 -8.58
N ILE A 255 4.84 -4.22 -7.72
CA ILE A 255 5.38 -5.43 -7.11
C ILE A 255 5.31 -5.24 -5.60
N GLY A 256 4.51 -6.08 -4.93
CA GLY A 256 4.44 -6.10 -3.47
C GLY A 256 5.21 -7.29 -2.91
N THR A 257 6.10 -7.03 -1.95
CA THR A 257 6.82 -8.05 -1.20
C THR A 257 6.91 -7.69 0.28
N SER A 258 7.43 -8.59 1.11
CA SER A 258 7.67 -8.33 2.53
C SER A 258 8.87 -9.12 3.04
N SER A 259 9.42 -8.69 4.18
CA SER A 259 10.48 -9.41 4.90
C SER A 259 10.09 -10.88 5.15
N ALA A 260 8.85 -11.12 5.59
CA ALA A 260 8.31 -12.46 5.82
C ALA A 260 8.21 -13.29 4.53
N GLN A 261 7.84 -12.69 3.40
CA GLN A 261 7.78 -13.39 2.11
C GLN A 261 9.15 -13.80 1.59
N TRP A 262 10.19 -12.99 1.82
CA TRP A 262 11.56 -13.38 1.49
C TRP A 262 12.03 -14.51 2.41
N GLN A 263 11.76 -14.39 3.72
CA GLN A 263 12.13 -15.41 4.69
C GLN A 263 11.41 -16.75 4.46
N SER A 264 10.18 -16.74 3.95
CA SER A 264 9.43 -17.97 3.67
C SER A 264 10.04 -18.82 2.55
N LYS A 265 11.05 -18.32 1.82
CA LYS A 265 11.72 -19.06 0.74
C LYS A 265 12.76 -20.05 1.25
N GLY A 266 13.24 -19.92 2.47
CA GLY A 266 14.16 -20.88 3.07
C GLY A 266 15.19 -20.21 3.97
N HIS A 267 16.45 -20.65 3.85
CA HIS A 267 17.55 -20.16 4.69
C HIS A 267 18.13 -18.85 4.14
N LEU A 268 19.22 -18.33 4.73
CA LEU A 268 19.77 -17.00 4.40
C LEU A 268 19.93 -16.77 2.89
N GLY A 269 20.54 -17.74 2.21
CA GLY A 269 20.76 -17.68 0.76
C GLY A 269 19.46 -17.56 -0.05
N ASP A 270 18.41 -18.28 0.33
CA ASP A 270 17.11 -18.21 -0.34
C ASP A 270 16.42 -16.86 -0.10
N LEU A 271 16.51 -16.34 1.12
CA LEU A 271 16.01 -15.01 1.49
C LEU A 271 16.71 -13.93 0.66
N LEU A 272 18.04 -13.92 0.65
CA LEU A 272 18.85 -12.97 -0.12
C LEU A 272 18.58 -13.10 -1.63
N GLY A 273 18.43 -14.33 -2.12
CA GLY A 273 18.09 -14.61 -3.52
C GLY A 273 16.70 -14.07 -3.90
N ALA A 274 15.71 -14.25 -3.02
CA ALA A 274 14.36 -13.74 -3.20
C ALA A 274 14.32 -12.21 -3.17
N MET A 275 15.03 -11.58 -2.23
CA MET A 275 15.18 -10.13 -2.13
C MET A 275 15.79 -9.56 -3.41
N ARG A 276 16.93 -10.10 -3.86
CA ARG A 276 17.60 -9.68 -5.11
C ARG A 276 16.69 -9.90 -6.33
N LYS A 277 15.90 -10.99 -6.33
CA LYS A 277 14.93 -11.25 -7.40
C LYS A 277 13.84 -10.18 -7.45
N SER A 278 13.25 -9.80 -6.32
CA SER A 278 12.21 -8.74 -6.28
C SER A 278 12.70 -7.42 -6.90
N PHE A 279 13.94 -7.02 -6.62
CA PHE A 279 14.54 -5.81 -7.22
C PHE A 279 14.83 -5.98 -8.72
N ARG A 280 15.34 -7.13 -9.15
CA ARG A 280 15.54 -7.41 -10.59
C ARG A 280 14.22 -7.42 -11.36
N ASP A 281 13.19 -8.08 -10.83
CA ASP A 281 11.87 -8.13 -11.45
C ASP A 281 11.27 -6.71 -11.55
N ALA A 282 11.48 -5.85 -10.54
CA ALA A 282 11.04 -4.46 -10.58
C ALA A 282 11.73 -3.66 -11.68
N LYS A 283 13.04 -3.86 -11.86
CA LYS A 283 13.83 -3.23 -12.91
C LYS A 283 13.42 -3.70 -14.31
N GLU A 284 13.24 -5.01 -14.51
CA GLU A 284 12.82 -5.59 -15.80
C GLU A 284 11.44 -5.08 -16.25
N ASN A 285 10.58 -4.68 -15.31
CA ASN A 285 9.24 -4.15 -15.57
C ASN A 285 9.15 -2.62 -15.38
N ALA A 286 10.27 -1.90 -15.37
CA ALA A 286 10.26 -0.45 -15.16
C ALA A 286 9.38 0.28 -16.20
N PRO A 287 8.59 1.30 -15.80
CA PRO A 287 8.54 1.88 -14.47
C PRO A 287 7.74 1.03 -13.47
N THR A 288 8.29 0.82 -12.26
CA THR A 288 7.71 -0.02 -11.21
C THR A 288 7.69 0.69 -9.86
N VAL A 289 6.60 0.52 -9.11
CA VAL A 289 6.55 0.75 -7.65
C VAL A 289 6.77 -0.59 -6.95
N LEU A 290 7.89 -0.72 -6.26
CA LEU A 290 8.26 -1.86 -5.42
C LEU A 290 7.89 -1.56 -3.97
N LEU A 291 6.88 -2.25 -3.44
CA LEU A 291 6.51 -2.19 -2.03
C LEU A 291 7.28 -3.25 -1.24
N ILE A 292 7.95 -2.83 -0.16
CA ILE A 292 8.52 -3.70 0.88
C ILE A 292 7.71 -3.50 2.15
N ASP A 293 6.73 -4.37 2.37
CA ASP A 293 5.87 -4.33 3.57
C ASP A 293 6.58 -4.96 4.77
N GLU A 294 6.19 -4.54 5.98
CA GLU A 294 6.76 -4.99 7.26
C GLU A 294 8.30 -4.93 7.27
N ILE A 295 8.85 -3.81 6.80
CA ILE A 295 10.31 -3.64 6.72
C ILE A 295 10.97 -3.63 8.11
N ASP A 296 10.23 -3.25 9.16
CA ASP A 296 10.73 -3.27 10.55
C ASP A 296 11.13 -4.66 11.04
N ALA A 297 10.61 -5.73 10.46
CA ALA A 297 11.05 -7.10 10.79
C ALA A 297 12.50 -7.40 10.34
N ILE A 298 13.08 -6.58 9.46
CA ILE A 298 14.51 -6.67 9.12
C ILE A 298 15.38 -6.17 10.28
N GLY A 299 14.92 -5.15 11.02
CA GLY A 299 15.55 -4.64 12.24
C GLY A 299 16.72 -3.67 12.05
N ASP A 300 17.41 -3.37 13.16
CA ASP A 300 18.62 -2.55 13.21
C ASP A 300 19.83 -3.41 13.55
N ARG A 301 20.86 -3.38 12.69
CA ARG A 301 22.12 -4.13 12.88
C ARG A 301 22.86 -3.80 14.17
N ARG A 302 22.62 -2.64 14.77
CA ARG A 302 23.19 -2.24 16.08
C ARG A 302 22.53 -2.95 17.26
N SER A 303 21.29 -3.40 17.08
CA SER A 303 20.49 -4.02 18.14
C SER A 303 20.66 -5.55 18.22
N PHE A 304 21.18 -6.19 17.16
CA PHE A 304 21.29 -7.65 17.11
C PHE A 304 22.33 -8.18 18.10
N ARG A 305 21.95 -9.19 18.88
CA ARG A 305 22.81 -9.87 19.87
C ARG A 305 22.73 -11.39 19.70
N GLY A 306 23.80 -12.10 20.08
CA GLY A 306 23.87 -13.57 20.05
C GLY A 306 24.21 -14.16 18.68
N ASP A 307 24.10 -15.49 18.57
CA ASP A 307 24.65 -16.29 17.46
C ASP A 307 24.04 -15.96 16.08
N ASN A 308 22.83 -15.41 16.03
CA ASN A 308 22.14 -15.03 14.79
C ASN A 308 22.41 -13.58 14.35
N ALA A 309 23.20 -12.79 15.09
CA ALA A 309 23.45 -11.39 14.76
C ALA A 309 24.14 -11.19 13.40
N GLY A 310 25.06 -12.10 13.05
CA GLY A 310 25.74 -12.09 11.76
C GLY A 310 24.78 -12.32 10.59
N TYR A 311 23.81 -13.24 10.74
CA TYR A 311 22.77 -13.50 9.75
C TYR A 311 21.95 -12.24 9.48
N SER A 312 21.39 -11.62 10.53
CA SER A 312 20.50 -10.46 10.37
C SER A 312 21.25 -9.24 9.83
N THR A 313 22.51 -9.06 10.22
CA THR A 313 23.38 -8.00 9.67
C THR A 313 23.60 -8.16 8.16
N GLN A 314 23.77 -9.39 7.67
CA GLN A 314 23.91 -9.64 6.24
C GLN A 314 22.63 -9.29 5.45
N VAL A 315 21.45 -9.54 6.02
CA VAL A 315 20.17 -9.17 5.41
C VAL A 315 20.06 -7.64 5.29
N VAL A 316 20.38 -6.89 6.35
CA VAL A 316 20.39 -5.42 6.33
C VAL A 316 21.37 -4.89 5.29
N ASN A 317 22.60 -5.42 5.26
CA ASN A 317 23.63 -4.99 4.31
C ASN A 317 23.24 -5.26 2.85
N ALA A 318 22.61 -6.41 2.56
CA ALA A 318 22.13 -6.74 1.23
C ALA A 318 21.00 -5.79 0.78
N LEU A 319 20.09 -5.42 1.69
CA LEU A 319 19.06 -4.43 1.38
C LEU A 319 19.67 -3.04 1.12
N LEU A 320 20.67 -2.64 1.92
CA LEU A 320 21.40 -1.38 1.70
C LEU A 320 22.06 -1.34 0.32
N GLU A 321 22.72 -2.43 -0.08
CA GLU A 321 23.34 -2.59 -1.41
C GLU A 321 22.29 -2.45 -2.53
N LEU A 322 21.12 -3.06 -2.37
CA LEU A 322 20.04 -2.99 -3.36
C LEU A 322 19.39 -1.60 -3.43
N LEU A 323 19.36 -0.85 -2.32
CA LEU A 323 18.82 0.51 -2.30
C LEU A 323 19.81 1.54 -2.88
N ASP A 324 21.12 1.37 -2.64
CA ASP A 324 22.18 2.32 -3.04
C ASP A 324 22.48 2.39 -4.54
N GLY A 325 22.11 1.39 -5.32
CA GLY A 325 22.51 1.24 -6.73
C GLY A 325 21.97 2.36 -7.65
N SER A 326 22.57 3.55 -7.59
CA SER A 326 22.07 4.79 -8.19
C SER A 326 21.99 4.77 -9.71
N ASP A 327 22.78 3.93 -10.39
CA ASP A 327 22.69 3.70 -11.84
C ASP A 327 21.90 2.43 -12.20
N ASP A 328 21.64 1.54 -11.23
CA ASP A 328 21.03 0.22 -11.48
C ASP A 328 19.51 0.18 -11.20
N ARG A 329 18.95 1.28 -10.66
CA ARG A 329 17.55 1.42 -10.22
C ARG A 329 16.70 2.41 -11.04
N GLU A 330 17.17 2.86 -12.20
CA GLU A 330 16.38 3.74 -13.06
C GLU A 330 14.99 3.15 -13.35
N GLY A 331 13.94 3.94 -13.11
CA GLY A 331 12.55 3.53 -13.26
C GLY A 331 11.96 2.73 -12.09
N VAL A 332 12.69 2.51 -10.98
CA VAL A 332 12.20 1.76 -9.81
C VAL A 332 12.02 2.65 -8.58
N VAL A 333 10.76 2.94 -8.26
CA VAL A 333 10.36 3.61 -7.02
C VAL A 333 10.20 2.58 -5.91
N VAL A 334 10.89 2.76 -4.79
CA VAL A 334 10.78 1.87 -3.63
C VAL A 334 9.95 2.53 -2.55
N VAL A 335 8.88 1.85 -2.14
CA VAL A 335 8.05 2.23 -0.99
C VAL A 335 8.23 1.15 0.08
N ALA A 336 8.69 1.52 1.27
CA ALA A 336 8.79 0.64 2.41
C ALA A 336 7.70 0.97 3.42
N ALA A 337 7.01 -0.02 3.97
CA ALA A 337 5.97 0.18 4.96
C ALA A 337 6.40 -0.41 6.32
N SER A 338 6.16 0.34 7.39
CA SER A 338 6.52 -0.06 8.75
C SER A 338 5.43 0.31 9.76
N ASN A 339 5.27 -0.51 10.80
CA ASN A 339 4.50 -0.10 12.00
C ASN A 339 5.41 0.49 13.07
N TYR A 340 6.69 0.11 13.09
CA TYR A 340 7.67 0.49 14.10
C TYR A 340 8.92 1.06 13.41
N PRO A 341 8.85 2.29 12.88
CA PRO A 341 9.96 2.87 12.14
C PRO A 341 11.24 2.90 12.98
N ASP A 342 11.14 3.10 14.30
CA ASP A 342 12.29 3.16 15.21
C ASP A 342 13.10 1.87 15.31
N ASN A 343 12.51 0.72 14.95
CA ASN A 343 13.23 -0.56 14.92
C ASN A 343 14.12 -0.73 13.69
N LEU A 344 14.04 0.19 12.72
CA LEU A 344 14.73 0.08 11.43
C LEU A 344 16.11 0.74 11.46
N ASP A 345 17.13 0.07 10.91
CA ASP A 345 18.49 0.63 10.77
C ASP A 345 18.46 2.04 10.14
N SER A 346 19.03 3.01 10.86
CA SER A 346 19.16 4.41 10.41
C SER A 346 19.84 4.57 9.04
N ALA A 347 20.68 3.62 8.63
CA ALA A 347 21.33 3.62 7.32
C ALA A 347 20.30 3.49 6.19
N LEU A 348 19.19 2.77 6.38
CA LEU A 348 18.17 2.61 5.33
C LEU A 348 17.46 3.94 5.00
N ARG A 349 17.46 4.90 5.93
CA ARG A 349 16.78 6.20 5.80
C ARG A 349 17.68 7.33 5.25
N ARG A 350 18.90 7.01 4.82
CA ARG A 350 19.86 8.00 4.32
C ARG A 350 19.48 8.47 2.89
N PRO A 351 19.87 9.70 2.50
CA PRO A 351 19.72 10.21 1.14
C PRO A 351 20.11 9.19 0.07
N GLY A 352 19.24 9.02 -0.94
CA GLY A 352 19.42 8.02 -2.02
C GLY A 352 18.83 6.63 -1.73
N ARG A 353 18.24 6.40 -0.55
CA ARG A 353 17.63 5.11 -0.16
C ARG A 353 16.12 5.26 0.12
N LEU A 354 15.74 5.33 1.40
CA LEU A 354 14.38 5.67 1.88
C LEU A 354 14.45 7.05 2.55
N ASP A 355 14.83 8.04 1.77
CA ASP A 355 15.20 9.37 2.24
C ASP A 355 14.01 10.26 2.59
N ARG A 356 12.80 9.87 2.17
CA ARG A 356 11.55 10.41 2.70
C ARG A 356 10.95 9.46 3.73
N HIS A 357 10.62 9.98 4.91
CA HIS A 357 9.82 9.28 5.91
C HIS A 357 8.54 10.06 6.15
N ILE A 358 7.38 9.43 5.87
CA ILE A 358 6.05 10.01 6.07
C ILE A 358 5.25 9.11 7.01
N ILE A 359 4.61 9.74 8.00
CA ILE A 359 3.70 9.07 8.94
C ILE A 359 2.28 9.18 8.39
N ILE A 360 1.58 8.06 8.29
CA ILE A 360 0.15 7.96 7.99
C ILE A 360 -0.57 7.69 9.31
N ASP A 361 -1.18 8.73 9.86
CA ASP A 361 -1.96 8.68 11.09
C ASP A 361 -3.34 8.01 10.89
N LEU A 362 -4.09 7.85 11.97
CA LEU A 362 -5.49 7.42 11.88
C LEU A 362 -6.32 8.51 11.19
N PRO A 363 -7.32 8.13 10.37
CA PRO A 363 -8.15 9.10 9.65
C PRO A 363 -8.96 9.96 10.62
N ASP A 364 -9.03 11.26 10.33
CA ASP A 364 -9.92 12.20 11.03
C ASP A 364 -11.41 11.90 10.73
N GLN A 365 -12.33 12.59 11.41
CA GLN A 365 -13.77 12.35 11.25
C GLN A 365 -14.25 12.51 9.79
N ALA A 366 -13.75 13.51 9.07
CA ALA A 366 -14.15 13.78 7.69
C ALA A 366 -13.64 12.68 6.74
N ALA A 367 -12.38 12.28 6.91
CA ALA A 367 -11.75 11.16 6.20
C ALA A 367 -12.48 9.84 6.49
N ARG A 368 -12.88 9.58 7.74
CA ARG A 368 -13.68 8.38 8.10
C ARG A 368 -15.03 8.36 7.40
N ALA A 369 -15.74 9.48 7.34
CA ALA A 369 -17.02 9.58 6.66
C ALA A 369 -16.90 9.35 5.14
N GLN A 370 -15.86 9.93 4.53
CA GLN A 370 -15.49 9.68 3.12
C GLN A 370 -15.13 8.21 2.88
N MET A 371 -14.27 7.62 3.71
CA MET A 371 -13.89 6.21 3.62
C MET A 371 -15.11 5.28 3.72
N LEU A 372 -16.05 5.57 4.63
CA LEU A 372 -17.32 4.85 4.72
C LEU A 372 -18.12 4.95 3.43
N ALA A 373 -18.33 6.17 2.91
CA ALA A 373 -19.08 6.37 1.68
C ALA A 373 -18.47 5.59 0.51
N THR A 374 -17.14 5.65 0.37
CA THR A 374 -16.39 4.90 -0.66
C THR A 374 -16.54 3.40 -0.47
N HIS A 375 -16.33 2.88 0.75
CA HIS A 375 -16.45 1.44 0.99
C HIS A 375 -17.87 0.93 0.89
N LEU A 376 -18.88 1.76 1.13
CA LEU A 376 -20.30 1.43 0.97
C LEU A 376 -20.81 1.61 -0.46
N GLU A 377 -19.97 2.11 -1.36
CA GLU A 377 -20.30 2.37 -2.77
C GLU A 377 -21.49 3.36 -2.91
N LEU A 378 -21.57 4.34 -2.00
CA LEU A 378 -22.67 5.31 -1.96
C LEU A 378 -22.41 6.46 -2.93
N SER A 379 -23.21 6.52 -4.00
CA SER A 379 -23.14 7.54 -5.06
C SER A 379 -23.32 8.98 -4.54
N SER A 380 -23.98 9.15 -3.39
CA SER A 380 -24.25 10.43 -2.75
C SER A 380 -23.12 10.95 -1.84
N GLY A 381 -22.03 10.20 -1.67
CA GLY A 381 -20.90 10.59 -0.83
C GLY A 381 -21.21 10.54 0.68
N ALA A 382 -20.41 11.27 1.47
CA ALA A 382 -20.54 11.33 2.92
C ALA A 382 -21.78 12.14 3.36
N THR A 383 -22.93 11.47 3.50
CA THR A 383 -24.17 12.06 4.03
C THR A 383 -24.02 12.50 5.49
N GLU A 384 -24.88 13.38 5.97
CA GLU A 384 -24.91 13.84 7.37
C GLU A 384 -24.97 12.65 8.36
N ALA A 385 -25.78 11.64 8.05
CA ALA A 385 -25.87 10.40 8.84
C ALA A 385 -24.53 9.62 8.89
N LEU A 386 -23.75 9.62 7.81
CA LEU A 386 -22.41 9.02 7.82
C LEU A 386 -21.41 9.85 8.60
N GLN A 387 -21.53 11.18 8.59
CA GLN A 387 -20.70 12.05 9.41
C GLN A 387 -20.95 11.84 10.91
N GLU A 388 -22.21 11.65 11.30
CA GLU A 388 -22.56 11.28 12.69
C GLU A 388 -22.01 9.91 13.05
N THR A 389 -22.17 8.92 12.17
CA THR A 389 -21.63 7.57 12.42
C THR A 389 -20.10 7.58 12.50
N ALA A 390 -19.43 8.42 11.71
CA ALA A 390 -17.98 8.59 11.73
C ALA A 390 -17.45 9.20 13.05
N LYS A 391 -18.28 9.93 13.81
CA LYS A 391 -17.93 10.39 15.17
C LYS A 391 -17.77 9.19 16.11
N ALA A 392 -18.72 8.27 16.09
CA ALA A 392 -18.70 7.04 16.89
C ALA A 392 -17.52 6.10 16.56
N MET A 393 -16.90 6.30 15.39
CA MET A 393 -15.76 5.53 14.90
C MET A 393 -14.41 6.20 15.18
N SER A 394 -14.32 7.08 16.19
CA SER A 394 -13.03 7.63 16.60
C SER A 394 -12.03 6.53 16.99
N GLY A 395 -10.77 6.73 16.60
CA GLY A 395 -9.69 5.72 16.74
C GLY A 395 -9.73 4.56 15.73
N TYR A 396 -10.67 4.55 14.77
CA TYR A 396 -10.74 3.46 13.79
C TYR A 396 -9.70 3.64 12.68
N SER A 397 -8.97 2.55 12.38
CA SER A 397 -8.09 2.49 11.22
C SER A 397 -8.88 2.26 9.93
N GLY A 398 -8.29 2.58 8.78
CA GLY A 398 -8.90 2.33 7.46
C GLY A 398 -9.36 0.88 7.27
N ALA A 399 -8.58 -0.08 7.75
CA ALA A 399 -8.95 -1.50 7.72
C ALA A 399 -10.19 -1.82 8.57
N LEU A 400 -10.33 -1.20 9.75
CA LEU A 400 -11.51 -1.40 10.60
C LEU A 400 -12.75 -0.76 9.98
N ILE A 401 -12.61 0.42 9.36
CA ILE A 401 -13.69 1.09 8.62
C ILE A 401 -14.17 0.22 7.46
N ALA A 402 -13.24 -0.35 6.68
CA ALA A 402 -13.56 -1.28 5.60
C ALA A 402 -14.31 -2.53 6.11
N GLN A 403 -13.91 -3.04 7.27
CA GLN A 403 -14.57 -4.18 7.92
C GLN A 403 -16.00 -3.82 8.37
N VAL A 404 -16.21 -2.67 9.01
CA VAL A 404 -17.55 -2.18 9.37
C VAL A 404 -18.43 -2.04 8.14
N ALA A 405 -17.92 -1.42 7.07
CA ALA A 405 -18.68 -1.25 5.83
C ALA A 405 -19.06 -2.60 5.19
N LYS A 406 -18.16 -3.58 5.23
CA LYS A 406 -18.42 -4.95 4.76
C LYS A 406 -19.50 -5.65 5.58
N ASP A 407 -19.48 -5.49 6.90
CA ASP A 407 -20.50 -6.06 7.78
C ASP A 407 -21.85 -5.35 7.62
N ALA A 408 -21.87 -4.03 7.38
CA ALA A 408 -23.07 -3.28 7.07
C ALA A 408 -23.73 -3.78 5.78
N ARG A 409 -22.95 -3.96 4.70
CA ARG A 409 -23.43 -4.60 3.45
C ARG A 409 -23.94 -6.02 3.69
N ARG A 410 -23.35 -6.77 4.63
CA ARG A 410 -23.81 -8.11 4.98
C ARG A 410 -25.19 -8.08 5.66
N ILE A 411 -25.46 -7.09 6.52
CA ILE A 411 -26.77 -6.88 7.16
C ILE A 411 -27.82 -6.55 6.08
N ALA A 412 -27.58 -5.53 5.27
CA ALA A 412 -28.48 -5.10 4.20
C ALA A 412 -28.81 -6.24 3.23
N ARG A 413 -27.79 -6.97 2.77
CA ARG A 413 -27.97 -8.16 1.90
C ARG A 413 -28.84 -9.25 2.53
N LYS A 414 -28.70 -9.50 3.84
CA LYS A 414 -29.55 -10.50 4.52
C LYS A 414 -31.02 -10.07 4.58
N GLN A 415 -31.27 -8.76 4.57
CA GLN A 415 -32.62 -8.18 4.59
C GLN A 415 -33.19 -7.91 3.19
N GLY A 416 -32.40 -8.14 2.13
CA GLY A 416 -32.85 -7.95 0.74
C GLY A 416 -33.03 -6.49 0.34
N ARG A 417 -32.33 -5.56 1.01
CA ARG A 417 -32.35 -4.11 0.72
C ARG A 417 -30.94 -3.56 0.51
N ASP A 418 -30.88 -2.32 0.04
CA ASP A 418 -29.63 -1.57 -0.07
C ASP A 418 -29.08 -1.17 1.31
N VAL A 419 -27.78 -0.85 1.35
CA VAL A 419 -27.10 -0.48 2.58
C VAL A 419 -27.45 0.94 3.00
N GLU A 420 -27.74 1.12 4.28
CA GLU A 420 -28.12 2.41 4.86
C GLU A 420 -27.16 2.79 6.00
N ALA A 421 -27.09 4.08 6.35
CA ALA A 421 -26.24 4.54 7.47
C ALA A 421 -26.60 3.85 8.79
N ALA A 422 -27.88 3.49 8.99
CA ALA A 422 -28.34 2.74 10.15
C ALA A 422 -27.68 1.35 10.31
N ASP A 423 -27.28 0.71 9.20
CA ASP A 423 -26.55 -0.58 9.24
C ASP A 423 -25.16 -0.42 9.82
N VAL A 424 -24.51 0.70 9.51
CA VAL A 424 -23.19 1.05 10.04
C VAL A 424 -23.31 1.39 11.51
N LEU A 425 -24.28 2.24 11.88
CA LEU A 425 -24.51 2.63 13.27
C LEU A 425 -24.82 1.43 14.18
N ALA A 426 -25.52 0.41 13.67
CA ALA A 426 -25.80 -0.82 14.42
C ALA A 426 -24.55 -1.67 14.73
N LEU A 427 -23.43 -1.42 14.03
CA LEU A 427 -22.16 -2.16 14.19
C LEU A 427 -21.13 -1.39 15.02
N VAL A 428 -21.31 -0.08 15.16
CA VAL A 428 -20.40 0.77 15.92
C VAL A 428 -20.96 0.91 17.33
N PRO A 429 -20.13 0.79 18.38
CA PRO A 429 -20.61 1.04 19.73
C PRO A 429 -21.17 2.47 19.86
N PRO A 430 -22.21 2.68 20.68
CA PRO A 430 -22.73 4.02 20.89
C PRO A 430 -21.63 4.93 21.46
N LEU A 431 -21.67 6.19 21.06
CA LEU A 431 -20.86 7.23 21.69
C LEU A 431 -21.17 7.26 23.19
N ALA A 432 -20.12 7.14 24.00
CA ALA A 432 -20.26 7.34 25.43
C ALA A 432 -20.15 8.85 25.69
N ALA A 433 -21.25 9.45 26.16
CA ALA A 433 -21.19 10.80 26.69
C ALA A 433 -20.29 10.78 27.92
N LEU A 434 -19.20 11.55 27.89
CA LEU A 434 -18.33 11.68 29.04
C LEU A 434 -19.12 12.28 30.20
N GLY A 435 -18.93 11.73 31.40
CA GLY A 435 -19.50 12.32 32.59
C GLY A 435 -19.03 13.77 32.75
N SER A 436 -19.87 14.66 33.28
CA SER A 436 -19.49 16.07 33.45
C SER A 436 -18.21 16.23 34.28
N ALA A 437 -18.01 15.37 35.28
CA ALA A 437 -16.80 15.33 36.11
C ALA A 437 -15.57 14.81 35.35
N GLU A 438 -15.73 13.76 34.55
CA GLU A 438 -14.66 13.17 33.74
C GLU A 438 -14.18 14.13 32.66
N ARG A 439 -15.13 14.76 31.96
CA ARG A 439 -14.80 15.80 30.99
C ARG A 439 -14.17 17.02 31.65
N TRP A 440 -14.68 17.44 32.81
CA TRP A 440 -14.07 18.55 33.55
C TRP A 440 -12.61 18.26 33.89
N ALA A 441 -12.30 17.02 34.32
CA ALA A 441 -10.93 16.61 34.57
C ALA A 441 -10.06 16.69 33.30
N ALA A 442 -10.55 16.19 32.17
CA ALA A 442 -9.85 16.31 30.88
C ALA A 442 -9.65 17.78 30.44
N CYS A 443 -10.65 18.64 30.61
CA CYS A 443 -10.54 20.07 30.32
C CYS A 443 -9.46 20.75 31.17
N ILE A 444 -9.39 20.41 32.46
CA ILE A 444 -8.36 20.90 33.37
C ILE A 444 -6.97 20.38 32.96
N HIS A 445 -6.87 19.10 32.58
CA HIS A 445 -5.65 18.49 32.09
C HIS A 445 -5.09 19.22 30.85
N GLU A 446 -5.90 19.37 29.80
CA GLU A 446 -5.46 20.06 28.57
C GLU A 446 -5.17 21.55 28.81
N ALA A 447 -5.95 22.21 29.66
CA ALA A 447 -5.68 23.58 30.07
C ALA A 447 -4.34 23.71 30.81
N GLY A 448 -3.95 22.68 31.58
CA GLY A 448 -2.66 22.59 32.25
C GLY A 448 -1.47 22.65 31.28
N HIS A 449 -1.48 21.79 30.25
CA HIS A 449 -0.47 21.83 29.19
C HIS A 449 -0.41 23.20 28.51
N ALA A 450 -1.57 23.75 28.14
CA ALA A 450 -1.66 25.03 27.45
C ALA A 450 -1.07 26.18 28.28
N VAL A 451 -1.46 26.31 29.55
CA VAL A 451 -1.00 27.37 30.43
C VAL A 451 0.50 27.26 30.72
N VAL A 452 1.00 26.06 31.03
CA VAL A 452 2.45 25.88 31.30
C VAL A 452 3.27 26.11 30.03
N GLY A 453 2.86 25.57 28.89
CA GLY A 453 3.58 25.74 27.62
C GLY A 453 3.60 27.19 27.14
N LEU A 454 2.52 27.94 27.34
CA LEU A 454 2.48 29.38 27.08
C LEU A 454 3.37 30.15 28.05
N GLU A 455 3.29 29.87 29.36
CA GLU A 455 4.08 30.58 30.36
C GLU A 455 5.58 30.44 30.11
N LEU A 456 6.01 29.24 29.74
CA LEU A 456 7.39 28.90 29.43
C LEU A 456 7.80 29.17 27.98
N ALA A 457 6.88 29.69 27.15
CA ALA A 457 7.11 29.98 25.74
C ALA A 457 7.70 28.80 24.93
N VAL A 458 7.26 27.58 25.22
CA VAL A 458 7.79 26.35 24.59
C VAL A 458 7.44 26.28 23.10
N ALA A 459 6.19 26.60 22.77
CA ALA A 459 5.65 26.59 21.42
C ALA A 459 4.39 27.46 21.31
N GLU A 460 3.93 27.71 20.08
CA GLU A 460 2.65 28.39 19.83
C GLU A 460 1.51 27.36 19.83
N ILE A 461 0.39 27.65 20.47
CA ILE A 461 -0.80 26.77 20.41
C ILE A 461 -1.50 27.00 19.06
N GLU A 462 -1.80 25.92 18.33
CA GLU A 462 -2.68 25.96 17.16
C GLU A 462 -4.14 25.79 17.59
N MET A 463 -4.42 24.78 18.40
CA MET A 463 -5.74 24.48 18.93
C MET A 463 -5.68 23.54 20.15
N ILE A 464 -6.74 23.53 20.94
CA ILE A 464 -6.98 22.60 22.04
C ILE A 464 -8.29 21.85 21.74
N VAL A 465 -8.29 20.53 21.92
CA VAL A 465 -9.45 19.68 21.65
C VAL A 465 -9.78 18.86 22.89
N VAL A 466 -11.05 18.88 23.31
CA VAL A 466 -11.60 17.98 24.34
C VAL A 466 -12.98 17.51 23.88
N ALA A 467 -13.12 16.22 23.60
CA ALA A 467 -14.36 15.67 23.05
C ALA A 467 -15.51 15.70 24.09
N LYS A 468 -16.77 15.86 23.65
CA LYS A 468 -17.96 15.64 24.51
C LYS A 468 -18.27 14.16 24.68
N GLU A 469 -17.95 13.42 23.63
CA GLU A 469 -18.37 12.07 23.38
C GLU A 469 -17.15 11.37 22.81
N VAL A 470 -16.81 10.22 23.38
CA VAL A 470 -15.64 9.44 22.94
C VAL A 470 -16.09 8.13 22.34
N GLY A 471 -15.36 7.71 21.31
CA GLY A 471 -15.50 6.37 20.77
C GLY A 471 -14.95 5.36 21.76
N HIS A 472 -15.49 4.14 21.73
CA HIS A 472 -15.09 3.08 22.66
C HIS A 472 -13.61 2.64 22.56
N ARG A 473 -12.89 3.13 21.54
CA ARG A 473 -11.49 2.82 21.23
C ARG A 473 -10.55 4.03 21.36
N ASP A 474 -11.05 5.17 21.83
CA ASP A 474 -10.19 6.33 22.09
C ASP A 474 -9.35 6.06 23.33
N GLY A 475 -8.02 6.18 23.19
CA GLY A 475 -7.08 6.16 24.31
C GLY A 475 -6.77 7.55 24.89
N SER A 476 -7.30 8.62 24.28
CA SER A 476 -7.07 10.01 24.66
C SER A 476 -8.39 10.79 24.49
N ILE A 477 -8.78 11.51 25.55
CA ILE A 477 -10.04 12.29 25.63
C ILE A 477 -9.86 13.71 25.06
N GLY A 478 -8.63 14.22 25.09
CA GLY A 478 -8.25 15.52 24.59
C GLY A 478 -6.77 15.59 24.20
N HIS A 479 -6.39 16.68 23.53
CA HIS A 479 -4.99 17.03 23.28
C HIS A 479 -4.84 18.53 22.97
N VAL A 480 -3.63 19.06 23.17
CA VAL A 480 -3.19 20.37 22.67
C VAL A 480 -2.30 20.19 21.44
N GLN A 481 -2.65 20.84 20.34
CA GLN A 481 -1.84 20.90 19.12
C GLN A 481 -0.93 22.12 19.15
N TRP A 482 0.37 21.88 18.98
CA TRP A 482 1.43 22.90 19.08
C TRP A 482 2.12 23.12 17.73
N ARG A 483 2.33 24.39 17.37
CA ARG A 483 3.22 24.80 16.30
C ARG A 483 4.60 25.12 16.87
N ARG A 484 5.55 24.25 16.60
CA ARG A 484 6.94 24.45 17.03
C ARG A 484 7.71 25.32 16.04
N ARG A 485 8.50 26.26 16.56
CA ARG A 485 9.53 26.95 15.77
C ARG A 485 10.76 26.04 15.64
N VAL A 486 11.21 25.79 14.40
CA VAL A 486 12.42 25.00 14.14
C VAL A 486 13.64 25.77 14.64
N THR A 487 14.31 25.24 15.67
CA THR A 487 15.54 25.83 16.25
C THR A 487 16.73 24.91 16.00
N ARG A 488 17.86 25.49 15.56
CA ARG A 488 19.08 24.72 15.19
C ARG A 488 19.87 24.18 16.39
N SER A 489 19.62 24.71 17.58
CA SER A 489 20.25 24.28 18.83
C SER A 489 19.28 24.51 19.98
N ARG A 490 19.18 23.52 20.89
CA ARG A 490 18.34 23.57 22.08
C ARG A 490 19.21 23.61 23.31
N SER A 491 18.90 24.51 24.25
CA SER A 491 19.60 24.59 25.52
C SER A 491 19.07 23.55 26.52
N ARG A 492 19.82 23.27 27.59
CA ARG A 492 19.33 22.47 28.72
C ARG A 492 17.99 23.00 29.24
N GLN A 493 17.86 24.33 29.36
CA GLN A 493 16.65 24.96 29.86
C GLN A 493 15.45 24.67 28.93
N SER A 494 15.64 24.77 27.62
CA SER A 494 14.59 24.48 26.63
C SER A 494 14.08 23.03 26.68
N TYR A 495 14.87 22.07 27.17
CA TYR A 495 14.39 20.71 27.42
C TYR A 495 13.64 20.61 28.74
N LEU A 496 14.13 21.27 29.80
CA LEU A 496 13.41 21.34 31.08
C LEU A 496 12.03 21.98 30.93
N ASP A 497 11.93 23.03 30.11
CA ASP A 497 10.65 23.70 29.84
C ASP A 497 9.66 22.77 29.10
N GLU A 498 10.14 21.98 28.15
CA GLU A 498 9.33 20.98 27.45
C GLU A 498 8.88 19.85 28.39
N ILE A 499 9.75 19.39 29.29
CA ILE A 499 9.39 18.41 30.33
C ILE A 499 8.34 18.99 31.27
N ALA A 500 8.51 20.23 31.74
CA ALA A 500 7.52 20.89 32.61
C ALA A 500 6.16 21.05 31.90
N MET A 501 6.15 21.41 30.61
CA MET A 501 4.93 21.47 29.80
C MET A 501 4.25 20.09 29.65
N MET A 502 5.01 19.02 29.42
CA MET A 502 4.46 17.64 29.39
C MET A 502 3.86 17.24 30.74
N LEU A 503 4.44 17.69 31.85
CA LEU A 503 3.89 17.41 33.19
C LEU A 503 2.76 18.39 33.58
N GLY A 504 2.43 19.36 32.72
CA GLY A 504 1.45 20.40 32.99
C GLY A 504 0.03 19.90 33.22
N GLY A 505 -0.39 18.84 32.50
CA GLY A 505 -1.70 18.20 32.70
C GLY A 505 -1.83 17.60 34.09
N MET A 506 -0.87 16.76 34.49
CA MET A 506 -0.78 16.18 35.83
C MET A 506 -0.72 17.25 36.93
N ALA A 507 0.06 18.31 36.72
CA ALA A 507 0.13 19.43 37.66
C ALA A 507 -1.22 20.14 37.83
N ALA A 508 -1.96 20.33 36.73
CA ALA A 508 -3.27 20.96 36.76
C ALA A 508 -4.31 20.10 37.49
N GLU A 509 -4.34 18.79 37.24
CA GLU A 509 -5.19 17.86 37.98
C GLU A 509 -4.91 17.95 39.48
N LYS A 510 -3.63 17.83 39.88
CA LYS A 510 -3.25 17.84 41.29
C LYS A 510 -3.57 19.16 41.99
N VAL A 511 -3.30 20.30 41.35
CA VAL A 511 -3.51 21.62 41.96
C VAL A 511 -4.99 22.03 41.97
N VAL A 512 -5.74 21.74 40.91
CA VAL A 512 -7.12 22.22 40.75
C VAL A 512 -8.14 21.20 41.24
N LEU A 513 -7.94 19.92 40.93
CA LEU A 513 -8.86 18.83 41.29
C LEU A 513 -8.50 18.16 42.61
N GLY A 514 -7.25 18.32 43.06
CA GLY A 514 -6.76 17.72 44.31
C GLY A 514 -6.41 16.23 44.21
N ASP A 515 -6.39 15.68 42.99
CA ASP A 515 -6.06 14.28 42.70
C ASP A 515 -5.36 14.17 41.34
N VAL A 516 -4.82 13.00 41.01
CA VAL A 516 -4.17 12.71 39.72
C VAL A 516 -4.88 11.52 39.05
N PHE A 517 -5.12 11.63 37.74
CA PHE A 517 -5.82 10.62 36.95
C PHE A 517 -4.88 9.82 36.06
N GLU A 518 -5.35 8.68 35.57
CA GLU A 518 -4.52 7.73 34.79
C GLU A 518 -4.07 8.26 33.42
N GLY A 519 -4.69 9.34 32.92
CA GLY A 519 -4.47 9.88 31.57
C GLY A 519 -3.05 10.38 31.30
N SER A 520 -2.28 10.72 32.34
CA SER A 520 -0.89 11.19 32.19
C SER A 520 0.12 10.05 31.90
N GLY A 521 -0.28 8.78 32.01
CA GLY A 521 0.61 7.62 31.92
C GLY A 521 -0.05 6.36 31.31
N GLY A 522 0.61 5.21 31.43
CA GLY A 522 0.01 3.89 31.15
C GLY A 522 0.00 3.42 29.69
N ALA A 523 0.22 4.29 28.71
CA ALA A 523 0.29 3.94 27.29
C ALA A 523 1.55 4.50 26.59
N ASP A 524 1.94 3.87 25.48
CA ASP A 524 2.95 4.42 24.57
C ASP A 524 2.46 5.75 23.99
N GLY A 525 3.31 6.77 24.05
CA GLY A 525 3.02 8.16 23.71
C GLY A 525 2.45 9.00 24.85
N SER A 526 2.26 8.47 26.06
CA SER A 526 1.80 9.25 27.22
C SER A 526 2.79 10.35 27.62
N ASP A 527 2.28 11.39 28.29
CA ASP A 527 3.10 12.53 28.71
C ASP A 527 4.23 12.12 29.65
N LEU A 528 3.96 11.21 30.59
CA LEU A 528 4.98 10.70 31.50
C LEU A 528 6.06 9.89 30.78
N GLN A 529 5.71 9.08 29.76
CA GLN A 529 6.72 8.38 28.95
C GLN A 529 7.58 9.37 28.17
N ARG A 530 6.97 10.34 27.49
CA ARG A 530 7.67 11.37 26.71
C ARG A 530 8.58 12.22 27.59
N ALA A 531 8.10 12.65 28.75
CA ALA A 531 8.88 13.39 29.74
C ALA A 531 10.07 12.55 30.26
N SER A 532 9.82 11.28 30.58
CA SER A 532 10.86 10.34 31.05
C SER A 532 11.94 10.10 30.00
N ASP A 533 11.54 9.90 28.74
CA ASP A 533 12.46 9.70 27.63
C ASP A 533 13.31 10.93 27.37
N LEU A 534 12.69 12.12 27.37
CA LEU A 534 13.40 13.37 27.20
C LEU A 534 14.41 13.62 28.34
N ALA A 535 14.00 13.39 29.58
CA ALA A 535 14.89 13.47 30.75
C ALA A 535 16.05 12.46 30.66
N THR A 536 15.78 11.24 30.19
CA THR A 536 16.79 10.19 30.01
C THR A 536 17.78 10.59 28.93
N LEU A 537 17.33 11.09 27.78
CA LEU A 537 18.20 11.60 26.71
C LEU A 537 19.10 12.75 27.19
N MET A 538 18.54 13.70 27.96
CA MET A 538 19.32 14.79 28.54
C MET A 538 20.49 14.29 29.40
N LEU A 539 20.21 13.30 30.27
CA LEU A 539 21.17 12.83 31.27
C LEU A 539 22.13 11.75 30.73
N ALA A 540 21.68 10.92 29.80
CA ALA A 540 22.42 9.74 29.36
C ALA A 540 22.98 9.85 27.95
N SER A 541 22.56 10.80 27.12
CA SER A 541 23.02 10.89 25.72
C SER A 541 23.55 12.26 25.32
N MET A 542 22.93 13.34 25.81
CA MET A 542 23.22 14.71 25.35
C MET A 542 24.18 15.49 26.25
N GLY A 543 24.51 14.97 27.43
CA GLY A 543 25.39 15.67 28.37
C GLY A 543 24.72 16.86 29.10
N LEU A 544 23.38 16.99 29.04
CA LEU A 544 22.62 18.15 29.52
C LEU A 544 22.21 18.03 31.00
N GLY A 545 23.17 17.65 31.85
CA GLY A 545 22.96 17.51 33.30
C GLY A 545 23.78 16.40 33.96
N ALA A 546 24.37 15.52 33.16
CA ALA A 546 25.35 14.52 33.58
C ALA A 546 26.35 14.27 32.44
N LEU A 547 27.50 13.64 32.74
CA LEU A 547 28.54 13.32 31.74
C LEU A 547 28.41 11.89 31.19
N LEU A 548 27.33 11.17 31.55
CA LEU A 548 27.07 9.83 31.04
C LEU A 548 26.74 9.91 29.54
N TYR A 549 27.32 8.99 28.76
CA TYR A 549 27.02 8.81 27.36
C TYR A 549 26.62 7.36 27.08
N CYS A 550 25.42 7.20 26.54
CA CYS A 550 24.82 5.98 26.05
C CYS A 550 24.25 6.28 24.67
N ASP A 551 24.63 5.47 23.69
CA ASP A 551 24.08 5.51 22.34
C ASP A 551 22.72 4.79 22.35
N VAL A 552 21.65 5.54 22.58
CA VAL A 552 20.26 5.07 22.66
C VAL A 552 19.39 5.93 21.75
N SER A 553 18.51 5.28 21.00
CA SER A 553 17.75 5.95 19.94
C SER A 553 16.25 5.70 19.96
N THR A 554 15.77 4.73 20.75
CA THR A 554 14.34 4.39 20.83
C THR A 554 13.79 4.53 22.24
N SER A 555 12.48 4.79 22.38
CA SER A 555 11.80 4.84 23.69
C SER A 555 12.02 3.55 24.50
N LYS A 556 12.02 2.40 23.81
CA LYS A 556 12.27 1.09 24.41
C LYS A 556 13.70 0.96 24.96
N ASP A 557 14.70 1.45 24.23
CA ASP A 557 16.09 1.45 24.72
C ASP A 557 16.25 2.37 25.94
N LEU A 558 15.59 3.52 25.94
CA LEU A 558 15.57 4.46 27.04
C LEU A 558 14.92 3.85 28.30
N ASP A 559 13.81 3.12 28.13
CA ASP A 559 13.16 2.40 29.22
C ASP A 559 14.06 1.29 29.79
N GLU A 560 14.66 0.48 28.93
CA GLU A 560 15.58 -0.58 29.35
C GLU A 560 16.79 0.00 30.09
N LEU A 561 17.33 1.13 29.62
CA LEU A 561 18.43 1.83 30.27
C LEU A 561 18.05 2.30 31.70
N ARG A 562 16.83 2.84 31.88
CA ARG A 562 16.31 3.20 33.21
C ARG A 562 16.09 1.97 34.10
N ARG A 563 15.68 0.83 33.54
CA ARG A 563 15.52 -0.42 34.31
C ARG A 563 16.85 -0.97 34.81
N GLN A 564 17.86 -0.97 33.95
CA GLN A 564 19.18 -1.52 34.25
C GLN A 564 20.05 -0.60 35.13
N ASN A 565 19.89 0.72 35.01
CA ASN A 565 20.70 1.69 35.74
C ASN A 565 19.92 2.42 36.84
N SER A 566 20.03 1.93 38.07
CA SER A 566 19.33 2.49 39.24
C SER A 566 19.78 3.90 39.64
N VAL A 567 20.99 4.33 39.26
CA VAL A 567 21.48 5.69 39.50
C VAL A 567 20.80 6.65 38.53
N LEU A 568 20.84 6.32 37.24
CA LEU A 568 20.16 7.11 36.19
C LEU A 568 18.66 7.20 36.47
N ARG A 569 18.00 6.09 36.80
CA ARG A 569 16.57 6.09 37.16
C ARG A 569 16.25 7.08 38.27
N ARG A 570 17.05 7.11 39.33
CA ARG A 570 16.89 8.08 40.43
C ARG A 570 17.20 9.53 40.03
N GLN A 571 18.02 9.76 39.01
CA GLN A 571 18.30 11.10 38.50
C GLN A 571 17.16 11.59 37.60
N VAL A 572 16.62 10.71 36.75
CA VAL A 572 15.42 10.97 35.94
C VAL A 572 14.25 11.30 36.85
N GLU A 573 13.96 10.46 37.85
CA GLU A 573 12.88 10.70 38.82
C GLU A 573 12.99 12.08 39.47
N ARG A 574 14.16 12.41 40.04
CA ARG A 574 14.40 13.71 40.67
C ARG A 574 14.30 14.90 39.72
N LEU A 575 14.56 14.70 38.43
CA LEU A 575 14.40 15.75 37.43
C LEU A 575 12.92 15.96 37.13
N LEU A 576 12.16 14.86 36.95
CA LEU A 576 10.72 14.89 36.72
C LEU A 576 9.99 15.50 37.92
N GLU A 577 10.30 15.09 39.15
CA GLU A 577 9.75 15.67 40.39
C GLU A 577 9.93 17.20 40.41
N LYS A 578 11.15 17.68 40.12
CA LYS A 578 11.43 19.13 40.08
C LYS A 578 10.68 19.86 38.98
N GLN A 579 10.49 19.25 37.81
CA GLN A 579 9.73 19.88 36.74
C GLN A 579 8.23 19.83 36.99
N LEU A 580 7.74 18.79 37.68
CA LEU A 580 6.36 18.72 38.16
C LEU A 580 6.10 19.81 39.21
N GLU A 581 6.96 19.96 40.21
CA GLU A 581 6.87 21.05 41.20
C GLU A 581 6.84 22.43 40.52
N ARG A 582 7.71 22.66 39.53
CA ARG A 582 7.72 23.90 38.75
C ARG A 582 6.43 24.10 37.95
N ALA A 583 5.88 23.05 37.36
CA ALA A 583 4.59 23.12 36.67
C ALA A 583 3.46 23.43 37.66
N GLU A 584 3.45 22.80 38.84
CA GLU A 584 2.49 23.08 39.91
C GLU A 584 2.54 24.55 40.36
N GLU A 585 3.73 25.13 40.54
CA GLU A 585 3.91 26.55 40.88
C GLU A 585 3.30 27.47 39.80
N ILE A 586 3.52 27.16 38.52
CA ILE A 586 2.95 27.92 37.39
C ILE A 586 1.41 27.82 37.40
N ILE A 587 0.88 26.61 37.59
CA ILE A 587 -0.57 26.38 37.66
C ILE A 587 -1.19 27.09 38.86
N GLN A 588 -0.54 27.07 40.03
CA GLN A 588 -0.99 27.79 41.23
C GLN A 588 -1.04 29.30 40.98
N ALA A 589 -0.01 29.86 40.34
CA ALA A 589 0.02 31.28 39.99
C ALA A 589 -1.05 31.66 38.95
N ARG A 590 -1.42 30.72 38.07
CA ARG A 590 -2.33 30.94 36.93
C ARG A 590 -3.62 30.11 37.01
N THR A 591 -4.06 29.80 38.23
CA THR A 591 -5.25 28.95 38.46
C THR A 591 -6.53 29.53 37.83
N LYS A 592 -6.63 30.86 37.75
CA LYS A 592 -7.76 31.53 37.07
C LYS A 592 -7.77 31.28 35.57
N ASP A 593 -6.60 31.29 34.93
CA ASP A 593 -6.46 31.07 33.50
C ASP A 593 -6.79 29.61 33.15
N VAL A 594 -6.33 28.66 33.97
CA VAL A 594 -6.66 27.24 33.85
C VAL A 594 -8.16 27.00 33.96
N HIS A 595 -8.81 27.55 35.00
CA HIS A 595 -10.27 27.45 35.15
C HIS A 595 -11.03 28.08 33.99
N GLY A 596 -10.68 29.30 33.60
CA GLY A 596 -11.37 30.00 32.51
C GLY A 596 -11.25 29.26 31.18
N LEU A 597 -10.09 28.66 30.91
CA LEU A 597 -9.88 27.84 29.72
C LEU A 597 -10.67 26.52 29.78
N ALA A 598 -10.67 25.86 30.93
CA ALA A 598 -11.44 24.63 31.14
C ALA A 598 -12.95 24.84 31.04
N GLU A 599 -13.48 25.96 31.56
CA GLU A 599 -14.89 26.35 31.41
C GLU A 599 -15.25 26.54 29.93
N LEU A 600 -14.35 27.13 29.14
CA LEU A 600 -14.56 27.30 27.70
C LEU A 600 -14.55 25.94 26.97
N LEU A 601 -13.67 25.02 27.37
CA LEU A 601 -13.58 23.63 26.84
C LEU A 601 -14.78 22.75 27.27
N MET A 602 -15.45 23.05 28.39
CA MET A 602 -16.70 22.37 28.74
C MET A 602 -17.82 22.72 27.75
N GLY A 603 -17.85 23.96 27.27
CA GLY A 603 -18.85 24.44 26.31
C GLY A 603 -18.58 24.00 24.87
N ARG A 604 -17.31 23.79 24.49
CA ARG A 604 -16.88 23.60 23.09
C ARG A 604 -15.90 22.45 22.95
N ASP A 605 -15.91 21.80 21.80
CA ASP A 605 -15.03 20.65 21.55
C ASP A 605 -13.62 21.08 21.13
N VAL A 606 -13.53 22.29 20.57
CA VAL A 606 -12.31 22.87 20.00
C VAL A 606 -12.20 24.34 20.38
N ILE A 607 -10.99 24.76 20.77
CA ILE A 607 -10.62 26.16 20.93
C ILE A 607 -9.37 26.42 20.08
N LEU A 608 -9.40 27.47 19.25
CA LEU A 608 -8.26 27.87 18.45
C LEU A 608 -7.24 28.67 19.29
N GLY A 609 -5.95 28.55 18.98
CA GLY A 609 -4.87 29.18 19.74
C GLY A 609 -4.98 30.71 19.88
N GLN A 610 -5.53 31.40 18.87
CA GLN A 610 -5.79 32.84 18.95
C GLN A 610 -6.81 33.19 20.05
N GLU A 611 -7.80 32.34 20.28
CA GLU A 611 -8.78 32.53 21.35
C GLU A 611 -8.16 32.25 22.72
N VAL A 612 -7.30 31.23 22.81
CA VAL A 612 -6.52 30.92 24.03
C VAL A 612 -5.66 32.11 24.44
N LEU A 613 -4.92 32.71 23.50
CA LEU A 613 -4.07 33.88 23.77
C LEU A 613 -4.88 35.08 24.27
N ARG A 614 -6.04 35.35 23.67
CA ARG A 614 -6.94 36.43 24.10
C ARG A 614 -7.46 36.22 25.53
N LEU A 615 -7.77 34.97 25.89
CA LEU A 615 -8.33 34.63 27.20
C LEU A 615 -7.28 34.77 28.32
N ILE A 616 -6.04 34.39 28.05
CA ILE A 616 -4.91 34.48 28.99
C ILE A 616 -4.27 35.88 28.97
N GLY A 617 -4.83 36.82 28.19
CA GLY A 617 -4.40 38.22 28.16
C GLY A 617 -3.03 38.45 27.53
N ARG A 618 -2.60 37.58 26.60
CA ARG A 618 -1.32 37.71 25.88
C ARG A 618 -1.55 38.13 24.42
N SER A 619 -0.72 39.05 23.90
CA SER A 619 -0.76 39.42 22.48
C SER A 619 -0.03 38.38 21.63
N PRO A 620 -0.42 38.16 20.35
CA PRO A 620 0.40 37.38 19.42
C PRO A 620 1.76 38.07 19.27
N GLY A 621 2.81 37.55 19.91
CA GLY A 621 4.16 38.11 19.90
C GLY A 621 4.69 38.67 21.23
N ASP A 622 3.97 38.54 22.35
CA ASP A 622 4.54 38.83 23.69
C ASP A 622 5.60 37.78 24.06
N HIS A 623 6.82 38.04 23.57
CA HIS A 623 8.03 37.28 23.87
C HIS A 623 8.80 37.98 25.00
N THR A 624 8.36 37.84 26.25
CA THR A 624 9.29 38.08 27.37
C THR A 624 10.21 36.88 27.46
N ALA A 625 11.44 37.05 26.96
CA ALA A 625 12.55 36.17 27.26
C ALA A 625 12.79 36.16 28.78
N ALA A 626 12.77 34.98 29.36
CA ALA A 626 13.39 34.67 30.65
C ALA A 626 14.26 33.42 30.46
#